data_AF-A0A6P0STT7-F1
#
_entry.id   AF-A0A6P0STT7-F1
#
_cell.length_a   1.000
_cell.length_b   1.000
_cell.length_c   1.000
_cell.angle_alpha   90.00
_cell.angle_beta   90.00
_cell.angle_gamma   90.00
#
_symmetry.space_group_name_H-M   'P 1'
#
loop_
_entity.id
_entity.type
_entity.pdbx_description
1 polymer ?
#
loop_
_entity_poly.entity_id
_entity_poly.type
_entity_poly.pdbx_seq_one_letter_code
_entity_poly.pdbx_strand_id
1 'polypeptide(L)'
;PNVLKIAVEVLTGSIATLEQDYTTATSHLKNAIALEDKLVYTEPPDWYSPTRNLLGTILLQGNQPEQAEQAFRDDLDIYPENGWSLHGLAQSLQAQGKTAEAETIQQQYQEAWQYADIAL
;
A
#
# COMPACT_ATOMS: atom_id res chain seq x y z
N PRO A 1 -19.50 -7.31 6.95
CA PRO A 1 -18.74 -6.10 7.37
C PRO A 1 -19.32 -4.88 6.64
N ASN A 2 -19.30 -3.69 7.24
CA ASN A 2 -19.78 -2.47 6.56
C ASN A 2 -18.55 -1.61 6.22
N VAL A 3 -18.50 -1.10 4.99
CA VAL A 3 -17.51 -0.16 4.45
C VAL A 3 -17.16 0.97 5.43
N LEU A 4 -18.15 1.47 6.19
CA LEU A 4 -17.93 2.52 7.18
C LEU A 4 -16.88 2.13 8.25
N LYS A 5 -16.80 0.85 8.63
CA LYS A 5 -15.78 0.40 9.59
C LYS A 5 -14.38 0.43 8.99
N ILE A 6 -14.25 0.06 7.71
CA ILE A 6 -12.97 0.14 6.99
C ILE A 6 -12.52 1.60 6.94
N ALA A 7 -13.43 2.51 6.56
CA ALA A 7 -13.13 3.94 6.52
C ALA A 7 -12.67 4.52 7.87
N VAL A 8 -13.30 4.09 8.98
CA VAL A 8 -12.89 4.51 10.33
C VAL A 8 -11.48 4.04 10.67
N GLU A 9 -11.17 2.77 10.41
CA GLU A 9 -9.82 2.23 10.64
C GLU A 9 -8.78 2.96 9.78
N VAL A 10 -9.06 3.18 8.48
CA VAL A 10 -8.15 3.91 7.58
C VAL A 10 -7.93 5.35 8.01
N LEU A 11 -8.99 6.08 8.37
CA LEU A 11 -8.89 7.45 8.85
C LEU A 11 -8.09 7.53 10.16
N THR A 12 -8.36 6.62 11.10
CA THR A 12 -7.66 6.60 12.39
C THR A 12 -6.18 6.30 12.19
N GLY A 13 -5.84 5.35 11.31
CA GLY A 13 -4.45 5.07 10.96
C GLY A 13 -3.75 6.24 10.28
N SER A 14 -4.47 6.98 9.43
CA SER A 14 -3.95 8.18 8.76
C SER A 14 -3.69 9.31 9.76
N ILE A 15 -4.57 9.51 10.75
CA ILE A 15 -4.34 10.49 11.83
C ILE A 15 -3.11 10.11 12.66
N ALA A 16 -2.99 8.84 13.07
CA ALA A 16 -1.83 8.36 13.82
C ALA A 16 -0.51 8.53 13.02
N THR A 17 -0.56 8.38 11.69
CA THR A 17 0.58 8.64 10.81
C THR A 17 1.03 10.10 10.88
N LEU A 18 0.08 11.06 10.89
CA LEU A 18 0.41 12.49 11.03
C LEU A 18 1.02 12.81 12.39
N GLU A 19 0.70 12.03 13.42
CA GLU A 19 1.28 12.10 14.76
C GLU A 19 2.61 11.33 14.87
N GLN A 20 3.09 10.74 13.76
CA GLN A 20 4.29 9.89 13.68
C GLN A 20 4.20 8.62 14.54
N ASP A 21 3.00 8.24 14.98
CA ASP A 21 2.74 6.96 15.63
C ASP A 21 2.48 5.86 14.59
N TYR A 22 3.57 5.43 13.94
CA TYR A 22 3.53 4.41 12.91
C TYR A 22 3.09 3.03 13.44
N THR A 23 3.25 2.78 14.74
CA THR A 23 2.82 1.50 15.34
C THR A 23 1.30 1.44 15.39
N THR A 24 0.66 2.49 15.91
CA THR A 24 -0.80 2.60 15.95
C THR A 24 -1.37 2.68 14.53
N ALA A 25 -0.73 3.46 13.64
CA ALA A 25 -1.16 3.59 12.25
C ALA A 25 -1.24 2.25 11.51
N THR A 26 -0.16 1.47 11.55
CA THR A 26 -0.09 0.17 10.86
C THR A 26 -1.02 -0.86 11.48
N SER A 27 -1.28 -0.80 12.79
CA SER A 27 -2.27 -1.65 13.45
C SER A 27 -3.68 -1.39 12.92
N HIS A 28 -4.08 -0.12 12.80
CA HIS A 28 -5.38 0.24 12.25
C HIS A 28 -5.53 -0.18 10.79
N LEU A 29 -4.50 0.01 9.96
CA LEU A 29 -4.56 -0.43 8.56
C LEU A 29 -4.61 -1.95 8.39
N LYS A 30 -3.93 -2.72 9.26
CA LYS A 30 -4.06 -4.18 9.28
C LYS A 30 -5.49 -4.61 9.66
N ASN A 31 -6.15 -3.91 10.58
CA ASN A 31 -7.57 -4.13 10.89
C ASN A 31 -8.48 -3.78 9.70
N ALA A 32 -8.22 -2.67 9.02
CA ALA A 32 -8.94 -2.26 7.82
C ALA A 32 -8.86 -3.33 6.73
N ILE A 33 -7.66 -3.85 6.44
CA ILE A 33 -7.44 -4.95 5.48
C ILE A 33 -8.23 -6.20 5.89
N ALA A 34 -8.19 -6.59 7.17
CA ALA A 34 -8.93 -7.75 7.66
C ALA A 34 -10.47 -7.59 7.57
N LEU A 35 -10.97 -6.34 7.51
CA LEU A 35 -12.38 -6.03 7.26
C LEU A 35 -12.70 -6.01 5.77
N GLU A 36 -11.79 -5.46 4.96
CA GLU A 36 -11.84 -5.41 3.49
C GLU A 36 -11.88 -6.82 2.88
N ASP A 37 -11.01 -7.72 3.33
CA ASP A 37 -10.94 -9.11 2.88
C ASP A 37 -12.21 -9.93 3.17
N LYS A 38 -13.09 -9.42 4.03
CA LYS A 38 -14.39 -10.02 4.38
C LYS A 38 -15.55 -9.37 3.64
N LEU A 39 -15.31 -8.37 2.79
CA LEU A 39 -16.33 -7.83 1.91
C LEU A 39 -16.73 -8.88 0.89
N VAL A 40 -18.00 -8.83 0.48
CA VAL A 40 -18.46 -9.63 -0.65
C VAL A 40 -17.90 -8.97 -1.91
N TYR A 41 -17.34 -9.77 -2.82
CA TYR A 41 -16.86 -9.27 -4.09
C TYR A 41 -18.01 -8.60 -4.87
N THR A 42 -17.83 -7.33 -5.21
CA THR A 42 -18.75 -6.50 -5.99
C THR A 42 -17.97 -5.75 -7.07
N GLU A 43 -18.61 -5.47 -8.21
CA GLU A 43 -18.02 -4.67 -9.30
C GLU A 43 -18.89 -3.43 -9.58
N PRO A 44 -18.38 -2.20 -9.37
CA PRO A 44 -17.09 -1.89 -8.76
C PRO A 44 -17.04 -2.27 -7.27
N PRO A 45 -15.83 -2.46 -6.69
CA PRO A 45 -15.70 -2.80 -5.28
C PRO A 45 -16.25 -1.68 -4.40
N ASP A 46 -16.96 -2.07 -3.34
CA ASP A 46 -17.53 -1.12 -2.37
C ASP A 46 -16.46 -0.26 -1.69
N TRP A 47 -15.23 -0.77 -1.61
CA TRP A 47 -14.03 -0.07 -1.15
C TRP A 47 -12.98 -0.09 -2.25
N TYR A 48 -12.73 1.05 -2.89
CA TYR A 48 -11.82 1.17 -4.04
C TYR A 48 -10.45 1.78 -3.68
N SER A 49 -10.26 2.20 -2.43
CA SER A 49 -8.99 2.79 -1.97
C SER A 49 -8.07 1.66 -1.50
N PRO A 50 -6.93 1.41 -2.17
CA PRO A 50 -6.11 0.23 -1.87
C PRO A 50 -5.45 0.37 -0.49
N THR A 51 -6.04 -0.27 0.52
CA THR A 51 -5.58 -0.16 1.92
C THR A 51 -4.17 -0.72 2.11
N ARG A 52 -3.81 -1.73 1.30
CA ARG A 52 -2.49 -2.38 1.30
C ARG A 52 -1.40 -1.46 0.75
N ASN A 53 -1.66 -0.72 -0.33
CA ASN A 53 -0.78 0.35 -0.80
C ASN A 53 -0.49 1.38 0.31
N LEU A 54 -1.55 1.89 0.97
CA LEU A 54 -1.41 2.87 2.05
C LEU A 54 -0.60 2.31 3.23
N LEU A 55 -0.83 1.05 3.60
CA LEU A 55 -0.04 0.36 4.62
C LEU A 55 1.45 0.33 4.23
N GLY A 56 1.78 -0.05 2.99
CA GLY A 56 3.15 -0.06 2.49
C GLY A 56 3.82 1.32 2.58
N THR A 57 3.11 2.38 2.19
CA THR A 57 3.62 3.76 2.28
C THR A 57 3.93 4.16 3.72
N ILE A 58 3.04 3.85 4.66
CA ILE A 58 3.23 4.19 6.08
C ILE A 58 4.36 3.37 6.72
N LEU A 59 4.52 2.11 6.31
CA LEU A 59 5.64 1.26 6.74
C LEU A 59 6.99 1.83 6.27
N LEU A 60 7.07 2.38 5.05
CA LEU A 60 8.27 3.09 4.60
C LEU A 60 8.56 4.34 5.43
N GLN A 61 7.53 5.15 5.74
CA GLN A 61 7.69 6.33 6.60
C GLN A 61 8.16 5.97 8.01
N GLY A 62 7.73 4.81 8.51
CA GLY A 62 8.17 4.22 9.78
C GLY A 62 9.51 3.47 9.72
N ASN A 63 10.24 3.52 8.60
CA ASN A 63 11.51 2.84 8.39
C ASN A 63 11.42 1.30 8.59
N GLN A 64 10.35 0.69 8.08
CA GLN A 64 10.10 -0.76 8.10
C GLN A 64 10.01 -1.33 6.67
N PRO A 65 11.11 -1.31 5.90
CA PRO A 65 11.07 -1.58 4.47
C PRO A 65 10.73 -3.04 4.12
N GLU A 66 11.10 -4.02 4.96
CA GLU A 66 10.75 -5.43 4.73
C GLU A 66 9.24 -5.68 4.83
N GLN A 67 8.57 -5.03 5.78
CA GLN A 67 7.11 -5.12 5.91
C GLN A 67 6.42 -4.35 4.79
N ALA A 68 6.99 -3.20 4.38
CA ALA A 68 6.46 -2.41 3.27
C ALA A 68 6.49 -3.21 1.96
N GLU A 69 7.59 -3.90 1.68
CA GLU A 69 7.71 -4.79 0.52
C GLU A 69 6.55 -5.79 0.48
N GLN A 70 6.27 -6.47 1.59
CA GLN A 70 5.18 -7.44 1.64
C GLN A 70 3.82 -6.77 1.36
N ALA A 71 3.56 -5.61 1.98
CA ALA A 71 2.30 -4.90 1.78
C ALA A 71 2.09 -4.48 0.31
N PHE A 72 3.14 -4.02 -0.39
CA PHE A 72 3.04 -3.68 -1.80
C PHE A 72 2.89 -4.91 -2.70
N ARG A 73 3.55 -6.04 -2.38
CA ARG A 73 3.33 -7.29 -3.11
C ARG A 73 1.91 -7.80 -2.95
N ASP A 74 1.39 -7.79 -1.72
CA ASP A 74 0.00 -8.17 -1.45
C ASP A 74 -0.99 -7.26 -2.19
N ASP A 75 -0.69 -5.97 -2.34
CA ASP A 75 -1.49 -5.03 -3.14
C ASP A 75 -1.46 -5.40 -4.64
N LEU A 76 -0.26 -5.70 -5.17
CA LEU A 76 -0.07 -6.04 -6.58
C LEU A 76 -0.66 -7.40 -6.97
N ASP A 77 -0.82 -8.32 -6.02
CA ASP A 77 -1.55 -9.57 -6.24
C ASP A 77 -3.05 -9.33 -6.51
N ILE A 78 -3.62 -8.26 -5.94
CA ILE A 78 -5.03 -7.87 -6.11
C ILE A 78 -5.18 -6.88 -7.27
N TYR A 79 -4.28 -5.91 -7.37
CA TYR A 79 -4.26 -4.86 -8.37
C TYR A 79 -2.94 -4.91 -9.16
N PRO A 80 -2.82 -5.85 -10.13
CA PRO A 80 -1.65 -5.92 -10.97
C PRO A 80 -1.36 -4.58 -11.65
N GLU A 81 -0.08 -4.24 -11.77
CA GLU A 81 0.39 -3.02 -12.43
C GLU A 81 -0.07 -1.71 -11.77
N ASN A 82 -0.53 -1.74 -10.50
CA ASN A 82 -0.78 -0.52 -9.74
C ASN A 82 0.53 0.27 -9.56
N GLY A 83 0.68 1.36 -10.31
CA GLY A 83 1.94 2.13 -10.34
C GLY A 83 2.33 2.74 -9.00
N TRP A 84 1.37 3.08 -8.12
CA TRP A 84 1.67 3.52 -6.76
C TRP A 84 2.38 2.42 -5.96
N SER A 85 1.91 1.18 -6.09
CA SER A 85 2.46 0.03 -5.39
C SER A 85 3.77 -0.45 -6.02
N LEU A 86 3.91 -0.38 -7.34
CA LEU A 86 5.19 -0.66 -8.01
C LEU A 86 6.27 0.35 -7.59
N HIS A 87 5.93 1.64 -7.52
CA HIS A 87 6.85 2.67 -7.05
C HIS A 87 7.28 2.44 -5.60
N GLY A 88 6.30 2.21 -4.70
CA GLY A 88 6.59 1.90 -3.30
C GLY A 88 7.38 0.60 -3.11
N LEU A 89 7.10 -0.43 -3.93
CA LEU A 89 7.85 -1.69 -3.92
C LEU A 89 9.32 -1.45 -4.32
N ALA A 90 9.58 -0.70 -5.39
CA ALA A 90 10.94 -0.34 -5.78
C ALA A 90 11.68 0.41 -4.66
N GLN A 91 11.03 1.39 -4.01
CA GLN A 91 11.58 2.13 -2.88
C GLN A 91 11.91 1.21 -1.68
N SER A 92 11.00 0.29 -1.34
CA SER A 92 11.20 -0.66 -0.23
C SER A 92 12.35 -1.64 -0.49
N LEU A 93 12.52 -2.11 -1.72
CA LEU A 93 13.63 -2.97 -2.13
C LEU A 93 14.96 -2.21 -2.10
N GLN A 94 14.98 -0.94 -2.54
CA GLN A 94 16.18 -0.10 -2.45
C GLN A 94 16.61 0.14 -1.00
N ALA A 95 15.66 0.43 -0.10
CA ALA A 95 15.94 0.63 1.32
C ALA A 95 16.53 -0.64 2.00
N GLN A 96 16.22 -1.82 1.47
CA GLN A 96 16.80 -3.10 1.91
C GLN A 96 18.14 -3.45 1.22
N GLY A 97 18.58 -2.65 0.25
CA GLY A 97 19.79 -2.94 -0.55
C GLY A 97 19.60 -4.03 -1.61
N LYS A 98 18.34 -4.41 -1.93
CA LYS A 98 18.00 -5.39 -2.99
C LYS A 98 18.01 -4.73 -4.38
N THR A 99 19.12 -4.10 -4.75
CA THR A 99 19.19 -3.17 -5.89
C THR A 99 18.79 -3.79 -7.23
N ALA A 100 19.23 -5.02 -7.53
CA ALA A 100 18.91 -5.67 -8.81
C ALA A 100 17.40 -5.95 -8.95
N GLU A 101 16.73 -6.31 -7.86
CA GLU A 101 15.29 -6.52 -7.86
C GLU A 101 14.55 -5.19 -7.95
N ALA A 102 15.02 -4.17 -7.22
CA ALA A 102 14.46 -2.83 -7.29
C ALA A 102 14.51 -2.26 -8.71
N GLU A 103 15.63 -2.45 -9.44
CA GLU A 103 15.75 -2.03 -10.84
C GLU A 103 14.73 -2.71 -11.75
N THR A 104 14.47 -4.00 -11.51
CA THR A 104 13.45 -4.75 -12.26
C THR A 104 12.04 -4.19 -12.01
N ILE A 105 11.70 -3.94 -10.74
CA ILE A 105 10.40 -3.35 -10.39
C ILE A 105 10.29 -1.91 -10.90
N GLN A 106 11.38 -1.15 -10.90
CA GLN A 106 11.41 0.22 -11.42
C GLN A 106 11.08 0.27 -12.92
N GLN A 107 11.54 -0.72 -13.70
CA GLN A 107 11.19 -0.84 -15.12
C GLN A 107 9.69 -1.11 -15.29
N GLN A 108 9.12 -2.05 -14.52
CA GLN A 108 7.68 -2.32 -14.53
C GLN A 108 6.86 -1.08 -14.14
N TYR A 109 7.30 -0.32 -13.14
CA TYR A 109 6.69 0.96 -12.79
C TYR A 109 6.70 1.95 -13.96
N GLN A 110 7.84 2.10 -14.64
CA GLN A 110 7.95 3.01 -15.78
C GLN A 110 6.97 2.64 -16.91
N GLU A 111 6.78 1.35 -17.16
CA GLU A 111 5.81 0.86 -18.16
C GLU A 111 4.37 1.13 -17.71
N ALA A 112 4.03 0.80 -16.46
CA ALA A 112 2.68 1.01 -15.91
C ALA A 112 2.31 2.50 -15.78
N TRP A 113 3.30 3.37 -15.54
CA TRP A 113 3.11 4.79 -15.25
C TRP A 113 3.38 5.72 -16.44
N GLN A 114 3.69 5.17 -17.63
CA GLN A 114 4.13 5.95 -18.80
C GLN A 114 3.12 7.01 -19.28
N TYR A 115 1.82 6.80 -19.02
CA TYR A 115 0.73 7.70 -19.42
C TYR A 115 0.16 8.53 -18.25
N ALA A 116 0.77 8.46 -17.07
CA ALA A 116 0.28 9.21 -15.93
C ALA A 116 0.52 10.71 -16.09
N ASP A 117 -0.45 11.51 -15.62
CA ASP A 117 -0.36 12.97 -15.65
C ASP A 117 0.62 13.56 -14.61
N ILE A 118 1.13 12.73 -13.70
CA ILE A 118 2.04 13.12 -12.62
C ILE A 118 3.27 12.20 -12.59
N ALA A 119 4.41 12.74 -12.16
CA ALA A 119 5.57 11.96 -11.77
C ALA A 119 5.57 11.74 -10.25
N LEU A 120 5.89 10.52 -9.81
CA LEU A 120 6.04 10.14 -8.39
C LEU A 120 7.50 10.16 -7.94
#